data_AF-A0A142VV89-F1
#
_entry.id   AF-A0A142VV89-F1
#
_cell.length_a   1.000
_cell.length_b   1.000
_cell.length_c   1.000
_cell.angle_alpha   90.00
_cell.angle_beta   90.00
_cell.angle_gamma   90.00
#
_symmetry.space_group_name_H-M   'P 1'
#
loop_
_entity.id
_entity.type
_entity.pdbx_description
1 polymer ?
#
loop_
_entity_poly.entity_id
_entity_poly.type
_entity_poly.pdbx_seq_one_letter_code
_entity_poly.pdbx_strand_id
1 'polypeptide(L)'
;MNDTTIKALRQQKHAWALRHEMGFPADHKLTPSIEFGTGGAIDGGIVCELVLRAMDRDQDIIYAGQSHTGKSGPREYLAVMRNQHLIHIFRCRPWSGDSNAPVILVSECGKVTIRLGSDGAFECLAGAPSDIAGGHCRALARIARVAAATRTRIKTHTSQPRSSDK
;
A
#
# COMPACT_ATOMS: atom_id res chain seq x y z
N MET A 1 18.14 17.57 5.67
CA MET A 1 16.89 16.80 5.89
C MET A 1 17.27 15.68 6.85
N ASN A 2 16.63 15.56 8.02
CA ASN A 2 17.02 14.54 9.01
C ASN A 2 16.66 13.13 8.51
N ASP A 3 17.31 12.10 9.05
CA ASP A 3 17.14 10.71 8.60
C ASP A 3 15.69 10.21 8.70
N THR A 4 14.95 10.71 9.70
CA THR A 4 13.53 10.42 9.89
C THR A 4 12.68 10.94 8.74
N THR A 5 12.87 12.19 8.31
CA THR A 5 12.14 12.77 7.17
C THR A 5 12.51 12.05 5.87
N ILE A 6 13.76 11.68 5.68
CA ILE A 6 14.20 10.91 4.50
C ILE A 6 13.53 9.52 4.50
N LYS A 7 13.45 8.84 5.65
CA LYS A 7 12.77 7.56 5.78
C LYS A 7 11.27 7.66 5.49
N ALA A 8 10.60 8.65 6.09
CA ALA A 8 9.17 8.91 5.86
C ALA A 8 8.87 9.20 4.39
N LEU A 9 9.70 9.99 3.72
CA LEU A 9 9.54 10.28 2.29
C LEU A 9 9.72 9.03 1.41
N ARG A 10 10.68 8.16 1.72
CA ARG A 10 10.84 6.89 1.00
C ARG A 10 9.63 5.98 1.19
N GLN A 11 9.06 5.96 2.39
CA GLN A 11 7.85 5.19 2.68
C GLN A 11 6.65 5.73 1.91
N GLN A 12 6.41 7.04 1.92
CA GLN A 12 5.35 7.68 1.15
C GLN A 12 5.47 7.40 -0.36
N LYS A 13 6.68 7.52 -0.92
CA LYS A 13 6.93 7.19 -2.34
C LYS A 13 6.60 5.74 -2.68
N HIS A 14 6.84 4.81 -1.76
CA HIS A 14 6.51 3.41 -1.94
C HIS A 14 5.00 3.17 -1.95
N ALA A 15 4.24 3.74 -1.00
CA ALA A 15 2.78 3.65 -1.02
C ALA A 15 2.19 4.23 -2.31
N TRP A 16 2.68 5.39 -2.73
CA TRP A 16 2.27 6.01 -3.99
C TRP A 16 2.57 5.14 -5.21
N ALA A 17 3.75 4.53 -5.25
CA ALA A 17 4.14 3.64 -6.34
C ALA A 17 3.28 2.37 -6.37
N LEU A 18 3.02 1.76 -5.20
CA LEU A 18 2.11 0.62 -5.11
C LEU A 18 0.72 0.99 -5.61
N ARG A 19 0.17 2.11 -5.12
CA ARG A 19 -1.14 2.63 -5.56
C ARG A 19 -1.18 2.82 -7.07
N HIS A 20 -0.20 3.49 -7.64
CA HIS A 20 -0.12 3.73 -9.08
C HIS A 20 -0.06 2.41 -9.87
N GLU A 21 0.81 1.50 -9.46
CA GLU A 21 0.99 0.21 -10.13
C GLU A 21 -0.23 -0.72 -9.99
N MET A 22 -1.04 -0.56 -8.94
CA MET A 22 -2.35 -1.23 -8.80
C MET A 22 -3.44 -0.66 -9.71
N GLY A 23 -3.13 0.35 -10.54
CA GLY A 23 -4.03 0.92 -11.54
C GLY A 23 -4.82 2.14 -11.07
N PHE A 24 -4.52 2.69 -9.89
CA PHE A 24 -5.20 3.90 -9.42
C PHE A 24 -4.74 5.14 -10.22
N PRO A 25 -5.66 6.06 -10.55
CA PRO A 25 -5.28 7.28 -11.24
C PRO A 25 -4.37 8.13 -10.35
N ALA A 26 -3.24 8.58 -10.89
CA ALA A 26 -2.22 9.30 -10.13
C ALA A 26 -2.67 10.68 -9.61
N ASP A 27 -3.67 11.29 -10.27
CA ASP A 27 -4.12 12.66 -10.01
C ASP A 27 -5.59 12.77 -9.56
N HIS A 28 -6.27 11.64 -9.31
CA HIS A 28 -7.60 11.69 -8.70
C HIS A 28 -7.50 11.77 -7.18
N LYS A 29 -8.33 12.65 -6.59
CA LYS A 29 -8.68 12.55 -5.18
C LYS A 29 -9.10 11.10 -4.93
N LEU A 30 -8.54 10.50 -3.88
CA LEU A 30 -8.89 9.15 -3.45
C LEU A 30 -10.41 9.02 -3.51
N THR A 31 -10.91 7.92 -4.08
CA THR A 31 -12.22 7.44 -3.66
C THR A 31 -12.15 7.37 -2.13
N PRO A 32 -13.08 8.01 -1.39
CA PRO A 32 -12.97 8.13 0.06
C PRO A 32 -12.98 6.78 0.78
N SER A 33 -13.16 5.67 0.06
CA SER A 33 -13.24 4.30 0.53
C SER A 33 -11.91 3.54 0.61
N ILE A 34 -10.78 4.07 0.11
CA ILE A 34 -9.48 3.34 0.11
C ILE A 34 -8.32 4.20 0.64
N GLU A 35 -7.52 3.63 1.53
CA GLU A 35 -6.30 4.22 2.08
C GLU A 35 -5.04 3.37 1.77
N PHE A 36 -3.92 4.05 1.48
CA PHE A 36 -2.60 3.44 1.35
C PHE A 36 -1.68 3.96 2.45
N GLY A 37 -1.32 3.09 3.39
CA GLY A 37 -0.43 3.39 4.51
C GLY A 37 0.95 2.76 4.38
N THR A 38 1.92 3.32 5.10
CA THR A 38 3.26 2.76 5.26
C THR A 38 3.79 3.02 6.65
N GLY A 39 4.63 2.15 7.20
CA GLY A 39 5.23 2.41 8.50
C GLY A 39 6.17 1.32 8.98
N GLY A 40 6.15 1.07 10.29
CA GLY A 40 6.89 0.01 10.97
C GLY A 40 6.43 -1.40 10.60
N ALA A 41 6.86 -2.37 11.40
CA ALA A 41 6.52 -3.78 11.18
C ALA A 41 5.02 -4.06 11.38
N ILE A 42 4.53 -5.12 10.75
CA ILE A 42 3.12 -5.55 10.91
C ILE A 42 3.03 -6.49 12.11
N ASP A 43 2.83 -5.92 13.30
CA ASP A 43 2.54 -6.67 14.52
C ASP A 43 1.05 -6.61 14.88
N GLY A 44 0.66 -7.27 15.97
CA GLY A 44 -0.73 -7.28 16.44
C GLY A 44 -1.27 -5.89 16.79
N GLY A 45 -0.42 -4.98 17.27
CA GLY A 45 -0.80 -3.60 17.58
C GLY A 45 -1.17 -2.83 16.32
N ILE A 46 -0.33 -2.89 15.29
CA ILE A 46 -0.62 -2.25 14.00
C ILE A 46 -1.85 -2.85 13.33
N VAL A 47 -2.04 -4.18 13.42
CA VAL A 47 -3.23 -4.82 12.86
C VAL A 47 -4.49 -4.28 13.53
N CYS A 48 -4.53 -4.20 14.86
CA CYS A 48 -5.66 -3.63 15.59
C CYS A 48 -5.92 -2.16 15.24
N GLU A 49 -4.87 -1.35 15.14
CA GLU A 49 -4.99 0.07 14.76
C GLU A 49 -5.62 0.23 13.36
N LEU A 50 -5.16 -0.57 12.39
CA LEU A 50 -5.67 -0.51 11.02
C LEU A 50 -7.12 -0.99 10.93
N VAL A 51 -7.51 -2.02 11.68
CA VAL A 51 -8.91 -2.47 11.77
C VAL A 51 -9.81 -1.37 12.34
N LEU A 52 -9.40 -0.74 13.43
CA LEU A 52 -10.16 0.35 14.04
C LEU A 52 -10.30 1.55 13.10
N ARG A 53 -9.22 1.92 12.39
CA ARG A 53 -9.28 2.98 11.37
C ARG A 53 -10.21 2.61 10.22
N ALA A 54 -10.13 1.39 9.73
CA ALA A 54 -11.00 0.93 8.64
C ALA A 54 -12.48 1.05 9.02
N MET A 55 -12.82 0.70 10.27
CA MET A 55 -14.17 0.85 10.81
C MET A 55 -14.58 2.31 11.01
N ASP A 56 -13.74 3.12 11.66
CA ASP A 56 -14.03 4.53 11.98
C ASP A 56 -14.16 5.41 10.74
N ARG A 57 -13.33 5.12 9.72
CA ARG A 57 -13.23 5.95 8.50
C ARG A 57 -14.00 5.41 7.32
N ASP A 58 -14.65 4.26 7.48
CA ASP A 58 -15.35 3.59 6.40
C ASP A 58 -14.42 3.38 5.18
N GLN A 59 -13.22 2.84 5.44
CA GLN A 59 -12.13 2.71 4.47
C GLN A 59 -11.51 1.30 4.44
N ASP A 60 -11.19 0.82 3.24
CA ASP A 60 -10.30 -0.32 3.03
C ASP A 60 -8.86 0.17 3.04
N ILE A 61 -7.95 -0.60 3.63
CA ILE A 61 -6.58 -0.13 3.87
C ILE A 61 -5.58 -1.13 3.32
N ILE A 62 -4.65 -0.65 2.50
CA ILE A 62 -3.41 -1.36 2.17
C ILE A 62 -2.27 -0.73 2.95
N TYR A 63 -1.58 -1.53 3.76
CA TYR A 63 -0.44 -1.09 4.55
C TYR A 63 0.84 -1.81 4.12
N ALA A 64 1.87 -1.04 3.78
CA ALA A 64 3.22 -1.55 3.49
C ALA A 64 4.15 -1.33 4.69
N GLY A 65 4.36 -2.39 5.47
CA GLY A 65 5.21 -2.42 6.66
C GLY A 65 6.68 -2.71 6.36
N GLN A 66 7.55 -2.31 7.29
CA GLN A 66 8.93 -2.78 7.31
C GLN A 66 9.00 -4.24 7.78
N SER A 67 10.07 -4.94 7.44
CA SER A 67 10.36 -6.25 8.03
C SER A 67 10.63 -6.10 9.53
N HIS A 68 10.15 -7.06 10.32
CA HIS A 68 10.32 -7.12 11.78
C HIS A 68 11.78 -7.13 12.25
N THR A 69 12.74 -7.50 11.39
CA THR A 69 14.09 -7.87 11.83
C THR A 69 15.09 -6.72 11.95
N GLY A 70 14.68 -5.45 11.91
CA GLY A 70 15.59 -4.29 12.01
C GLY A 70 16.65 -4.18 10.89
N LYS A 71 16.64 -5.12 9.94
CA LYS A 71 17.49 -5.20 8.76
C LYS A 71 16.70 -4.67 7.55
N SER A 72 17.41 -4.37 6.47
CA SER A 72 16.81 -4.09 5.16
C SER A 72 16.16 -5.37 4.58
N GLY A 73 15.09 -5.84 5.20
CA GLY A 73 14.29 -6.96 4.75
C GLY A 73 13.22 -6.54 3.73
N PRO A 74 12.64 -7.50 2.99
CA PRO A 74 11.53 -7.22 2.10
C PRO A 74 10.36 -6.62 2.89
N ARG A 75 9.64 -5.70 2.26
CA ARG A 75 8.43 -5.11 2.86
C ARG A 75 7.36 -6.17 3.02
N GLU A 76 6.63 -6.09 4.12
CA GLU A 76 5.43 -6.87 4.36
C GLU A 76 4.21 -6.04 3.94
N TYR A 77 3.17 -6.70 3.43
CA TYR A 77 1.94 -6.02 3.01
C TYR A 77 0.76 -6.59 3.77
N LEU A 78 -0.13 -5.71 4.22
CA LEU A 78 -1.41 -6.05 4.84
C LEU A 78 -2.53 -5.40 4.04
N ALA A 79 -3.57 -6.15 3.74
CA ALA A 79 -4.83 -5.61 3.27
C ALA A 79 -5.89 -5.79 4.36
N VAL A 80 -6.58 -4.71 4.69
CA VAL A 80 -7.69 -4.66 5.64
C VAL A 80 -8.91 -4.25 4.85
N MET A 81 -9.81 -5.19 4.65
CA MET A 81 -10.90 -5.12 3.68
C MET A 81 -12.23 -5.15 4.41
N ARG A 82 -13.08 -4.16 4.18
CA ARG A 82 -14.44 -4.17 4.74
C ARG A 82 -15.34 -5.08 3.92
N ASN A 83 -16.20 -5.80 4.63
CA ASN A 83 -17.35 -6.50 4.11
C ASN A 83 -18.54 -6.08 4.97
N GLN A 84 -19.78 -6.25 4.48
CA GLN A 84 -21.02 -5.74 5.07
C GLN A 84 -21.14 -5.92 6.59
N HIS A 85 -20.53 -6.97 7.16
CA HIS A 85 -20.57 -7.25 8.59
C HIS A 85 -19.21 -7.55 9.24
N LEU A 86 -18.12 -7.58 8.46
CA LEU A 86 -16.82 -8.07 8.93
C LEU A 86 -15.65 -7.30 8.32
N ILE A 87 -14.53 -7.27 9.03
CA ILE A 87 -13.24 -6.81 8.50
C ILE A 87 -12.40 -8.04 8.17
N HIS A 88 -12.04 -8.21 6.90
CA HIS A 88 -11.10 -9.23 6.47
C HIS A 88 -9.67 -8.69 6.47
N ILE A 89 -8.75 -9.50 6.98
CA ILE A 89 -7.34 -9.10 7.13
C ILE A 89 -6.48 -10.13 6.40
N PHE A 90 -5.69 -9.66 5.45
CA PHE A 90 -4.84 -10.50 4.64
C PHE A 90 -3.40 -10.00 4.67
N ARG A 91 -2.48 -10.83 5.17
CA ARG A 91 -1.07 -10.66 4.79
C ARG A 91 -0.93 -10.99 3.32
N CYS A 92 -0.23 -10.15 2.59
CA CYS A 92 -0.19 -10.18 1.14
C CYS A 92 1.22 -10.04 0.57
N ARG A 93 1.34 -10.39 -0.70
CA ARG A 93 2.49 -10.13 -1.56
C ARG A 93 2.02 -9.48 -2.85
N PRO A 94 2.65 -8.40 -3.31
CA PRO A 94 2.34 -7.83 -4.62
C PRO A 94 2.74 -8.83 -5.70
N TRP A 95 1.96 -8.90 -6.78
CA TRP A 95 2.18 -9.79 -7.91
C TRP A 95 1.79 -9.10 -9.21
N SER A 96 2.48 -9.43 -10.31
CA SER A 96 2.18 -8.94 -11.65
C SER A 96 2.35 -10.06 -12.68
N GLY A 97 1.33 -10.24 -13.53
CA GLY A 97 1.34 -11.27 -14.57
C GLY A 97 2.40 -10.99 -15.61
N ASP A 98 2.44 -9.76 -16.10
CA ASP A 98 3.39 -9.28 -17.10
C ASP A 98 3.76 -7.81 -16.84
N SER A 99 4.36 -7.15 -17.83
CA SER A 99 4.82 -5.76 -17.75
C SER A 99 3.69 -4.73 -17.83
N ASN A 100 2.51 -5.11 -18.33
CA ASN A 100 1.38 -4.23 -18.63
C ASN A 100 0.18 -4.47 -17.69
N ALA A 101 0.06 -5.65 -17.10
CA ALA A 101 -0.98 -5.96 -16.12
C ALA A 101 -0.83 -5.07 -14.87
N PRO A 102 -1.92 -4.58 -14.26
CA PRO A 102 -1.86 -3.93 -12.95
C PRO A 102 -1.27 -4.88 -11.90
N VAL A 103 -0.56 -4.33 -10.94
CA VAL A 103 -0.15 -5.06 -9.75
C VAL A 103 -1.40 -5.42 -8.94
N ILE A 104 -1.45 -6.66 -8.47
CA ILE A 104 -2.48 -7.13 -7.53
C ILE A 104 -1.80 -7.59 -6.24
N LEU A 105 -2.57 -7.73 -5.17
CA LEU A 105 -2.09 -8.34 -3.94
C LEU A 105 -2.58 -9.77 -3.85
N VAL A 106 -1.67 -10.72 -3.62
CA VAL A 106 -2.01 -12.13 -3.40
C VAL A 106 -1.82 -12.40 -1.91
N SER A 107 -2.84 -12.96 -1.26
CA SER A 107 -2.74 -13.35 0.14
C SER A 107 -1.67 -14.41 0.34
N GLU A 108 -0.94 -14.37 1.45
CA GLU A 108 0.15 -15.32 1.71
C GLU A 108 -0.34 -16.76 1.86
N CYS A 109 -1.62 -16.96 2.18
CA CYS A 109 -2.25 -18.29 2.17
C CYS A 109 -2.62 -18.79 0.76
N GLY A 110 -2.45 -17.95 -0.29
CA GLY A 110 -2.69 -18.30 -1.69
C GLY A 110 -4.16 -18.48 -2.06
N LYS A 111 -5.10 -18.08 -1.19
CA LYS A 111 -6.54 -18.30 -1.37
C LYS A 111 -7.29 -17.08 -1.88
N VAL A 112 -6.70 -15.90 -1.77
CA VAL A 112 -7.38 -14.64 -2.09
C VAL A 112 -6.42 -13.77 -2.88
N THR A 113 -6.94 -13.17 -3.94
CA THR A 113 -6.28 -12.13 -4.70
C THR A 113 -7.10 -10.85 -4.59
N ILE A 114 -6.45 -9.73 -4.36
CA ILE A 114 -7.06 -8.42 -4.15
C ILE A 114 -6.59 -7.49 -5.27
N ARG A 115 -7.52 -6.88 -5.98
CA ARG A 115 -7.25 -5.96 -7.08
C ARG A 115 -8.18 -4.75 -7.04
N LEU A 116 -7.83 -3.70 -7.77
CA LEU A 116 -8.77 -2.60 -8.01
C LEU A 116 -9.88 -3.06 -8.95
N GLY A 117 -11.12 -2.95 -8.49
CA GLY A 117 -12.33 -3.16 -9.28
C GLY A 117 -12.65 -1.98 -10.19
N SER A 118 -13.56 -2.21 -11.12
CA SER A 118 -13.98 -1.19 -12.09
C SER A 118 -14.76 -0.01 -11.47
N ASP A 119 -15.34 -0.22 -10.29
CA ASP A 119 -16.06 0.77 -9.49
C ASP A 119 -15.15 1.63 -8.60
N GLY A 120 -13.83 1.37 -8.64
CA GLY A 120 -12.86 2.07 -7.80
C GLY A 120 -12.80 1.57 -6.35
N ALA A 121 -13.43 0.44 -6.04
CA ALA A 121 -13.27 -0.31 -4.79
C ALA A 121 -12.30 -1.49 -4.97
N PHE A 122 -11.90 -2.16 -3.89
CA PHE A 122 -11.12 -3.39 -4.01
C PHE A 122 -12.05 -4.60 -4.18
N GLU A 123 -11.66 -5.48 -5.10
CA GLU A 123 -12.30 -6.77 -5.33
C GLU A 123 -11.43 -7.90 -4.76
N CYS A 124 -12.05 -8.80 -3.98
CA CYS A 124 -11.44 -10.05 -3.54
C CYS A 124 -11.85 -11.20 -4.47
N LEU A 125 -10.89 -11.82 -5.13
CA LEU A 125 -11.07 -12.99 -5.99
C LEU A 125 -10.51 -14.24 -5.31
N ALA A 126 -11.17 -15.38 -5.54
CA ALA A 126 -10.69 -16.65 -5.03
C ALA A 126 -9.47 -17.17 -5.81
N GLY A 127 -8.53 -17.76 -5.07
CA GLY A 127 -7.32 -18.35 -5.60
C GLY A 127 -6.15 -17.39 -5.77
N ALA A 128 -5.06 -17.92 -6.29
CA ALA A 128 -3.84 -17.19 -6.58
C ALA A 128 -3.38 -17.50 -8.01
N PRO A 129 -2.70 -16.54 -8.68
CA PRO A 129 -2.14 -16.77 -10.00
C PRO A 129 -1.08 -17.86 -10.02
N SER A 130 -0.82 -18.44 -11.20
CA SER A 130 0.37 -19.27 -11.42
C SER A 130 1.66 -18.44 -11.31
N ASP A 131 2.79 -19.08 -11.01
CA ASP A 131 4.10 -18.41 -10.87
C ASP A 131 4.09 -17.24 -9.85
N ILE A 132 3.88 -17.57 -8.58
CA ILE A 132 3.86 -16.58 -7.49
C ILE A 132 5.23 -15.89 -7.35
N ALA A 133 6.32 -16.66 -7.42
CA ALA A 133 7.67 -16.12 -7.22
C ALA A 133 8.05 -15.14 -8.33
N GLY A 134 7.89 -15.53 -9.60
CA GLY A 134 8.23 -14.67 -10.72
C GLY A 134 7.38 -13.41 -10.76
N GLY A 135 6.06 -13.53 -10.58
CA GLY A 135 5.18 -12.36 -10.57
C GLY A 135 5.41 -11.44 -9.38
N HIS A 136 5.82 -11.97 -8.22
CA HIS A 136 6.23 -11.16 -7.08
C HIS A 136 7.49 -10.34 -7.37
N CYS A 137 8.52 -10.96 -7.93
CA CYS A 137 9.75 -10.26 -8.35
C CYS A 137 9.45 -9.16 -9.36
N ARG A 138 8.61 -9.44 -10.37
CA ARG A 138 8.18 -8.45 -11.37
C ARG A 138 7.47 -7.27 -10.72
N ALA A 139 6.52 -7.52 -9.82
CA ALA A 139 5.79 -6.47 -9.13
C ALA A 139 6.70 -5.58 -8.27
N LEU A 140 7.61 -6.17 -7.49
CA LEU A 140 8.55 -5.42 -6.66
C LEU A 140 9.47 -4.54 -7.50
N ALA A 141 9.99 -5.05 -8.62
CA ALA A 141 10.83 -4.27 -9.53
C ALA A 141 10.08 -3.06 -10.10
N ARG A 142 8.81 -3.23 -10.48
CA ARG A 142 7.96 -2.14 -10.98
C ARG A 142 7.68 -1.08 -9.93
N ILE A 143 7.27 -1.49 -8.74
CA ILE A 143 7.01 -0.58 -7.61
C ILE A 143 8.28 0.21 -7.27
N ALA A 144 9.44 -0.44 -7.21
CA ALA A 144 10.71 0.22 -6.92
C ALA A 144 11.08 1.26 -7.99
N ARG A 145 10.91 0.89 -9.27
CA ARG A 145 11.15 1.80 -10.42
C ARG A 145 10.26 3.03 -10.35
N VAL A 146 8.96 2.88 -10.11
CA VAL A 146 8.04 4.02 -9.97
C VAL A 146 8.39 4.86 -8.74
N ALA A 147 8.64 4.24 -7.58
CA ALA A 147 8.99 4.97 -6.37
C ALA A 147 10.26 5.83 -6.54
N ALA A 148 11.24 5.35 -7.30
CA ALA A 148 12.44 6.11 -7.65
C ALA A 148 12.13 7.28 -8.60
N ALA A 149 11.22 7.09 -9.56
CA ALA A 149 10.79 8.09 -10.52
C ALA A 149 9.87 9.19 -9.94
N THR A 150 9.16 8.93 -8.83
CA THR A 150 8.28 9.90 -8.11
C THR A 150 9.04 11.10 -7.49
N ARG A 151 10.24 11.42 -7.98
CA ARG A 151 11.12 12.48 -7.47
C ARG A 151 10.68 13.90 -7.87
N THR A 152 9.76 14.04 -8.83
CA THR A 152 9.47 15.34 -9.48
C THR A 152 8.17 16.01 -9.04
N ARG A 153 7.25 15.32 -8.34
CA ARG A 153 5.88 15.84 -8.12
C ARG A 153 5.51 16.18 -6.67
N ILE A 154 6.26 15.68 -5.69
CA ILE A 154 6.11 16.09 -4.29
C ILE A 154 6.80 17.44 -4.14
N LYS A 155 6.14 18.52 -4.56
CA LYS A 155 6.47 19.86 -4.07
C LYS A 155 6.26 19.78 -2.57
N THR A 156 7.34 19.84 -1.81
CA THR A 156 7.28 20.12 -0.38
C THR A 156 6.52 21.44 -0.25
N HIS A 157 5.24 21.37 0.09
CA HIS A 157 4.65 22.44 0.87
C HIS A 157 5.36 22.38 2.21
N THR A 158 6.57 22.95 2.25
CA THR A 158 7.16 23.43 3.48
C THR A 158 6.24 24.54 3.91
N SER A 159 5.15 24.18 4.59
CA SER A 159 4.32 25.13 5.31
C SER A 159 5.30 25.90 6.19
N GLN A 160 5.53 27.17 5.89
CA GLN A 160 6.12 28.08 6.88
C GLN A 160 5.30 27.88 8.16
N PRO A 161 5.94 27.76 9.34
CA PRO A 161 5.18 27.83 10.57
C PRO A 161 4.36 29.12 10.50
N ARG A 162 3.05 29.01 10.69
CA ARG A 162 2.18 30.18 10.83
C ARG A 162 2.87 31.08 11.84
N SER A 163 3.19 32.31 11.43
CA SER A 163 3.54 33.37 12.38
C SER A 163 2.45 33.36 13.43
N SER A 164 2.82 33.06 14.66
CA SER A 164 1.97 33.24 15.80
C SER A 164 1.62 34.71 15.88
N ASP A 165 0.39 35.05 15.52
CA ASP A 165 -0.23 36.32 15.91
C ASP A 165 -0.44 36.29 17.41
N LYS A 166 0.51 36.90 18.14
CA LYS A 166 0.33 37.95 19.16
C LYS A 166 1.58 38.09 20.02
#